data_AF-A0AAU8FIU2-F1
#
_entry.id   AF-A0AAU8FIU2-F1
#
_cell.length_a   1.000
_cell.length_b   1.000
_cell.length_c   1.000
_cell.angle_alpha   90.00
_cell.angle_beta   90.00
_cell.angle_gamma   90.00
#
_symmetry.space_group_name_H-M   'P 1'
#
loop_
_entity.id
_entity.type
_entity.pdbx_description
1 polymer ?
#
loop_
_entity_poly.entity_id
_entity_poly.type
_entity_poly.pdbx_seq_one_letter_code
_entity_poly.pdbx_strand_id
1 'polypeptide(L)'
;MNPRDPASVGYEQFRQVTVNAQNEIFVGGVTSSRVVKLDPDLKNVLKVFTKNVHAAWGVRMDKAGVLYIANFAQEKGRNSAVDSFDMQGPFGVTVIYNEDESTSQMMTLPTGGASVTLANGQPLYGSQQGPLGRTFRPCYGPLMRLTSTAQAMYGR
;
A
#
# COMPACT_ATOMS: atom_id res chain seq x y z
N MET A 1 0.74 -24.38 10.83
CA MET A 1 1.71 -24.36 9.71
C MET A 1 3.08 -24.11 10.33
N ASN A 2 4.07 -25.00 10.17
CA ASN A 2 5.40 -24.80 10.76
C ASN A 2 6.06 -23.55 10.16
N PRO A 3 6.71 -22.69 10.97
CA PRO A 3 7.49 -21.58 10.44
C PRO A 3 8.60 -22.16 9.55
N ARG A 4 8.67 -21.75 8.28
CA ARG A 4 9.79 -22.12 7.40
C ARG A 4 11.07 -21.46 7.92
N ASP A 5 12.18 -22.18 7.92
CA ASP A 5 13.49 -21.67 8.34
C ASP A 5 13.88 -20.44 7.49
N PRO A 6 14.03 -19.24 8.09
CA PRO A 6 14.41 -18.02 7.39
C PRO A 6 15.71 -18.13 6.61
N ALA A 7 16.64 -19.00 7.02
CA ALA A 7 17.87 -19.25 6.28
C ALA A 7 17.63 -19.94 4.94
N SER A 8 16.53 -20.69 4.81
CA SER A 8 16.17 -21.46 3.60
C SER A 8 15.24 -20.72 2.63
N VAL A 9 14.45 -19.75 3.11
CA VAL A 9 13.45 -19.02 2.30
C VAL A 9 13.64 -17.51 2.25
N GLY A 10 14.67 -17.00 2.93
CA GLY A 10 14.93 -15.57 3.09
C GLY A 10 14.10 -14.95 4.22
N TYR A 11 14.55 -13.79 4.70
CA TYR A 11 13.82 -13.01 5.69
C TYR A 11 12.64 -12.29 5.05
N GLU A 12 11.55 -12.15 5.81
CA GLU A 12 10.45 -11.28 5.44
C GLU A 12 10.94 -9.84 5.27
N GLN A 13 10.49 -9.17 4.20
CA GLN A 13 10.71 -7.75 4.03
C GLN A 13 9.56 -6.99 4.67
N PHE A 14 9.62 -6.84 6.00
CA PHE A 14 8.71 -5.95 6.69
C PHE A 14 9.01 -4.49 6.32
N ARG A 15 7.95 -3.71 6.12
CA ARG A 15 8.02 -2.28 5.76
C ARG A 15 7.34 -1.44 6.84
N GLN A 16 6.28 -0.72 6.50
CA GLN A 16 5.64 0.21 7.40
C GLN A 16 4.94 -0.54 8.54
N VAL A 17 5.05 0.03 9.74
CA VAL A 17 4.30 -0.34 10.94
C VAL A 17 3.27 0.74 11.26
N THR A 18 2.11 0.35 11.77
CA THR A 18 1.14 1.25 12.39
C THR A 18 0.76 0.73 13.77
N VAL A 19 0.52 1.65 14.69
CA VAL A 19 0.07 1.38 16.06
C VAL A 19 -1.11 2.29 16.36
N ASN A 20 -2.19 1.75 16.92
CA ASN A 20 -3.36 2.54 17.31
C ASN A 20 -3.35 2.91 18.81
N ALA A 21 -4.38 3.62 19.26
CA ALA A 21 -4.50 4.07 20.66
C ALA A 21 -4.67 2.91 21.67
N GLN A 22 -5.02 1.72 21.18
CA GLN A 22 -5.17 0.50 21.96
C GLN A 22 -3.89 -0.36 21.96
N ASN A 23 -2.77 0.17 21.44
CA ASN A 23 -1.50 -0.54 21.24
C ASN A 23 -1.59 -1.76 20.33
N GLU A 24 -2.54 -1.78 19.39
CA GLU A 24 -2.60 -2.82 18.37
C GLU A 24 -1.59 -2.50 17.27
N ILE A 25 -0.73 -3.47 16.96
CA ILE A 25 0.44 -3.29 16.10
C ILE A 25 0.23 -4.06 14.81
N PHE A 26 0.33 -3.37 13.68
CA PHE A 26 0.23 -3.99 12.35
C PHE A 26 1.45 -3.68 11.50
N VAL A 27 1.95 -4.69 10.80
CA VAL A 27 3.15 -4.58 9.96
C VAL A 27 2.89 -5.15 8.58
N GLY A 28 3.26 -4.41 7.53
CA GLY A 28 3.20 -4.86 6.15
C GLY A 28 4.41 -5.73 5.79
N GLY A 29 4.16 -6.92 5.26
CA GLY A 29 5.16 -7.84 4.70
C GLY A 29 5.12 -7.84 3.18
N VAL A 30 6.23 -7.41 2.55
CA VAL A 30 6.34 -7.27 1.11
C VAL A 30 6.49 -8.61 0.42
N THR A 31 7.44 -9.44 0.88
CA THR A 31 7.82 -10.69 0.20
C THR A 31 6.66 -11.69 0.22
N SER A 32 5.96 -11.78 1.34
CA SER A 32 4.82 -12.67 1.51
C SER A 32 3.47 -12.06 1.12
N SER A 33 3.44 -10.79 0.73
CA SER A 33 2.19 -10.07 0.39
C SER A 33 1.13 -10.21 1.48
N ARG A 34 1.47 -9.83 2.71
CA ARG A 34 0.57 -9.93 3.86
C ARG A 34 0.68 -8.71 4.76
N VAL A 35 -0.30 -8.56 5.63
CA VAL A 35 -0.20 -7.73 6.84
C VAL A 35 -0.34 -8.66 8.04
N VAL A 36 0.44 -8.40 9.09
CA VAL A 36 0.35 -9.15 10.34
C VAL A 36 -0.05 -8.23 11.48
N LYS A 37 -0.94 -8.71 12.36
CA LYS A 37 -1.16 -8.12 13.68
C LYS A 37 -0.22 -8.82 14.66
N LEU A 38 0.52 -8.06 15.44
CA LEU A 38 1.44 -8.56 16.45
C LEU A 38 0.88 -8.34 17.85
N ASP A 39 1.33 -9.14 18.81
CA ASP A 39 1.12 -8.84 20.22
C ASP A 39 1.94 -7.62 20.66
N PRO A 40 1.55 -6.96 21.77
CA PRO A 40 2.21 -5.73 22.20
C PRO A 40 3.71 -5.87 22.51
N ASP A 41 4.18 -7.08 22.84
CA ASP A 41 5.60 -7.36 23.10
C ASP A 41 6.35 -7.94 21.88
N LEU A 42 5.70 -7.96 20.71
CA LEU A 42 6.27 -8.31 19.39
C LEU A 42 6.82 -9.75 19.29
N LYS A 43 6.33 -10.67 20.13
CA LYS A 43 6.77 -12.06 20.15
C LYS A 43 5.91 -12.98 19.29
N ASN A 44 4.64 -12.66 19.14
CA ASN A 44 3.68 -13.52 18.44
C ASN A 44 2.90 -12.76 17.36
N VAL A 45 2.61 -13.48 16.28
CA VAL A 45 1.65 -13.04 15.28
C VAL A 45 0.26 -13.43 15.75
N LEU A 46 -0.57 -12.44 16.06
CA LEU A 46 -1.96 -12.64 16.49
C LEU A 46 -2.91 -12.88 15.31
N LYS A 47 -2.63 -12.25 14.17
CA LYS A 47 -3.48 -12.36 12.97
C LYS A 47 -2.69 -12.11 11.69
N VAL A 48 -3.14 -12.70 10.60
CA VAL A 48 -2.54 -12.52 9.26
C VAL A 48 -3.64 -12.15 8.28
N PHE A 49 -3.38 -11.15 7.45
CA PHE A 49 -4.24 -10.70 6.35
C PHE A 49 -3.49 -10.88 5.02
N THR A 50 -4.13 -11.55 4.07
CA THR A 50 -3.56 -11.91 2.76
C THR A 50 -4.51 -11.60 1.60
N LYS A 51 -5.82 -11.60 1.84
CA LYS A 51 -6.82 -11.38 0.79
C LYS A 51 -6.66 -9.96 0.22
N ASN A 52 -6.45 -9.89 -1.09
CA ASN A 52 -6.19 -8.66 -1.84
C ASN A 52 -4.96 -7.87 -1.38
N VAL A 53 -4.06 -8.46 -0.58
CA VAL A 53 -2.82 -7.81 -0.17
C VAL A 53 -1.74 -8.22 -1.17
N HIS A 54 -1.03 -7.25 -1.72
CA HIS A 54 -0.03 -7.48 -2.78
C HIS A 54 1.19 -6.61 -2.55
N ALA A 55 2.28 -7.23 -2.07
CA ALA A 55 3.50 -6.54 -1.66
C ALA A 55 3.17 -5.30 -0.81
N ALA A 56 2.76 -5.53 0.44
CA ALA A 56 2.33 -4.47 1.35
C ALA A 56 3.50 -3.56 1.72
N TRP A 57 3.55 -2.37 1.12
CA TRP A 57 4.59 -1.38 1.42
C TRP A 57 4.18 -0.44 2.54
N GLY A 58 2.89 -0.14 2.63
CA GLY A 58 2.32 0.73 3.64
C GLY A 58 1.13 0.11 4.34
N VAL A 59 0.99 0.39 5.64
CA VAL A 59 -0.16 -0.02 6.45
C VAL A 59 -0.54 1.16 7.35
N ARG A 60 -1.81 1.51 7.38
CA ARG A 60 -2.37 2.55 8.25
C ARG A 60 -3.70 2.09 8.82
N MET A 61 -3.98 2.51 10.05
CA MET A 61 -5.30 2.36 10.67
C MET A 61 -5.90 3.73 10.96
N ASP A 62 -7.20 3.88 10.71
CA ASP A 62 -7.96 5.06 11.13
C ASP A 62 -8.51 4.93 12.57
N LYS A 63 -9.25 5.93 13.04
CA LYS A 63 -9.85 5.92 14.39
C LYS A 63 -11.00 4.92 14.54
N ALA A 64 -11.58 4.45 13.44
CA ALA A 64 -12.65 3.47 13.44
C ALA A 64 -12.12 2.02 13.36
N GLY A 65 -10.80 1.83 13.29
CA GLY A 65 -10.19 0.51 13.17
C GLY A 65 -10.13 -0.03 11.73
N VAL A 66 -10.36 0.83 10.73
CA VAL A 66 -10.24 0.44 9.32
C VAL A 66 -8.77 0.41 8.93
N LEU A 67 -8.33 -0.70 8.36
CA LEU A 67 -6.99 -0.90 7.84
C LEU A 67 -6.92 -0.49 6.37
N TYR A 68 -5.93 0.31 6.03
CA TYR A 68 -5.58 0.73 4.68
C TYR A 68 -4.18 0.23 4.35
N ILE A 69 -4.04 -0.54 3.28
CA ILE A 69 -2.80 -1.24 2.91
C ILE A 69 -2.38 -0.79 1.53
N ALA A 70 -1.22 -0.15 1.41
CA ALA A 70 -0.68 0.27 0.13
C ALA A 70 0.02 -0.92 -0.57
N ASN A 71 -0.53 -1.34 -1.69
CA ASN A 71 -0.04 -2.47 -2.49
C ASN A 71 0.86 -2.02 -3.63
N PHE A 72 2.03 -2.65 -3.70
CA PHE A 72 3.09 -2.34 -4.66
C PHE A 72 3.64 -3.64 -5.26
N ALA A 73 2.76 -4.50 -5.75
CA ALA A 73 3.19 -5.71 -6.42
C ALA A 73 4.19 -5.36 -7.52
N GLN A 74 5.23 -6.19 -7.65
CA GLN A 74 6.08 -6.12 -8.84
C GLN A 74 5.19 -6.19 -10.08
N GLU A 75 5.47 -5.33 -11.06
CA GLU A 75 4.98 -5.51 -12.42
C GLU A 75 5.46 -6.88 -12.91
N LYS A 76 4.59 -7.89 -12.76
CA LYS A 76 4.87 -9.21 -13.33
C LYS A 76 4.78 -9.05 -14.84
N GLY A 77 5.93 -9.16 -15.51
CA GLY A 77 5.99 -9.12 -16.96
C GLY A 77 5.94 -7.73 -17.55
N ARG A 78 6.67 -6.75 -16.97
CA ARG A 78 7.05 -5.53 -17.69
C ARG A 78 7.67 -5.96 -19.01
N ASN A 79 6.85 -5.96 -20.05
CA ASN A 79 7.26 -6.38 -21.37
C ASN A 79 8.07 -5.20 -21.88
N SER A 80 9.40 -5.31 -21.91
CA SER A 80 10.30 -4.22 -22.30
C SER A 80 10.00 -3.66 -23.70
N ALA A 81 9.18 -4.37 -24.49
CA ALA A 81 8.67 -3.97 -25.80
C ALA A 81 7.48 -3.00 -25.75
N VAL A 82 6.80 -2.85 -24.61
CA VAL A 82 5.70 -1.90 -24.42
C VAL A 82 6.25 -0.74 -23.59
N ASP A 83 6.60 0.36 -24.26
CA ASP A 83 7.00 1.62 -23.61
C ASP A 83 5.76 2.35 -23.08
N SER A 84 4.95 1.65 -22.29
CA SER A 84 3.77 2.18 -21.63
C SER A 84 4.05 2.34 -20.13
N PHE A 85 3.52 3.43 -19.58
CA PHE A 85 3.46 3.68 -18.13
C PHE A 85 2.22 3.05 -17.49
N ASP A 86 1.50 2.19 -18.22
CA ASP A 86 0.34 1.47 -17.70
C ASP A 86 0.77 0.49 -16.61
N MET A 87 0.08 0.56 -15.46
CA MET A 87 0.34 -0.29 -14.32
C MET A 87 -0.23 -1.69 -14.57
N GLN A 88 0.64 -2.68 -14.77
CA GLN A 88 0.24 -4.05 -15.13
C GLN A 88 0.11 -5.00 -13.91
N GLY A 89 0.49 -4.55 -12.72
CA GLY A 89 0.36 -5.31 -11.46
C GLY A 89 -0.78 -4.79 -10.58
N PRO A 90 -1.23 -5.58 -9.58
CA PRO A 90 -2.20 -5.10 -8.60
C PRO A 90 -1.59 -3.96 -7.78
N PHE A 91 -1.99 -2.75 -8.13
CA PHE A 91 -1.59 -1.50 -7.52
C PHE A 91 -2.81 -0.75 -6.99
N GLY A 92 -2.71 -0.25 -5.77
CA GLY A 92 -3.81 0.43 -5.09
C GLY A 92 -3.79 0.22 -3.60
N VAL A 93 -4.97 0.38 -2.98
CA VAL A 93 -5.14 0.30 -1.52
C VAL A 93 -6.10 -0.83 -1.18
N THR A 94 -5.67 -1.81 -0.39
CA THR A 94 -6.62 -2.73 0.25
C THR A 94 -7.23 -2.05 1.46
N VAL A 95 -8.55 -2.12 1.58
CA VAL A 95 -9.30 -1.66 2.74
C VAL A 95 -9.88 -2.88 3.45
N ILE A 96 -9.67 -2.97 4.77
CA ILE A 96 -10.22 -4.04 5.63
C ILE A 96 -10.92 -3.38 6.80
N TYR A 97 -12.20 -3.69 6.99
CA TYR A 97 -13.04 -3.15 8.06
C TYR A 97 -13.07 -4.11 9.24
N ASN A 98 -13.01 -3.56 10.46
CA ASN A 98 -13.15 -4.31 11.72
C ASN A 98 -12.19 -5.51 11.84
N GLU A 99 -11.03 -5.43 11.19
CA GLU A 99 -10.10 -6.55 11.04
C GLU A 99 -10.74 -7.83 10.45
N ASP A 100 -11.89 -7.75 9.79
CA ASP A 100 -12.50 -8.90 9.15
C ASP A 100 -12.01 -9.00 7.70
N GLU A 101 -11.15 -9.98 7.43
CA GLU A 101 -10.60 -10.22 6.10
C GLU A 101 -11.70 -10.51 5.05
N SER A 102 -12.89 -10.96 5.47
CA SER A 102 -14.03 -11.13 4.56
C SER A 102 -14.39 -9.82 3.84
N THR A 103 -14.23 -8.68 4.54
CA THR A 103 -14.50 -7.32 4.07
C THR A 103 -13.40 -6.73 3.18
N SER A 104 -12.31 -7.47 2.96
CA SER A 104 -11.17 -6.99 2.17
C SER A 104 -11.59 -6.57 0.77
N GLN A 105 -11.36 -5.29 0.44
CA GLN A 105 -11.65 -4.68 -0.84
C GLN A 105 -10.39 -4.03 -1.41
N MET A 106 -10.04 -4.37 -2.66
CA MET A 106 -8.97 -3.69 -3.38
C MET A 106 -9.52 -2.46 -4.08
N MET A 107 -9.08 -1.28 -3.65
CA MET A 107 -9.34 -0.02 -4.34
C MET A 107 -8.17 0.28 -5.28
N THR A 108 -8.40 0.13 -6.59
CA THR A 108 -7.44 0.54 -7.62
C THR A 108 -7.79 1.92 -8.13
N LEU A 109 -6.80 2.64 -8.66
CA LEU A 109 -7.10 3.76 -9.55
C LEU A 109 -7.67 3.22 -10.87
N PRO A 110 -8.47 4.00 -11.61
CA PRO A 110 -8.83 3.65 -12.98
C PRO A 110 -7.55 3.37 -13.80
N THR A 111 -7.38 2.14 -14.26
CA THR A 111 -6.35 1.77 -15.22
C THR A 111 -6.89 2.05 -16.63
N GLY A 112 -6.03 2.51 -17.56
CA GLY A 112 -6.41 2.68 -18.97
C GLY A 112 -6.78 4.10 -19.44
N GLY A 113 -6.15 5.15 -18.90
CA GLY A 113 -6.11 6.46 -19.56
C GLY A 113 -7.23 7.47 -19.21
N ALA A 114 -8.19 7.11 -18.36
CA ALA A 114 -9.06 8.11 -17.74
C ALA A 114 -8.26 8.87 -16.66
N SER A 115 -7.84 10.10 -16.99
CA SER A 115 -7.10 10.95 -16.05
C SER A 115 -7.94 11.24 -14.81
N VAL A 116 -7.56 10.74 -13.64
CA VAL A 116 -8.04 11.29 -12.37
C VAL A 116 -7.39 12.65 -12.22
N THR A 117 -8.19 13.70 -12.16
CA THR A 117 -7.70 15.08 -12.08
C THR A 117 -7.90 15.65 -10.67
N LEU A 118 -6.97 16.50 -10.25
CA LEU A 118 -7.16 17.44 -9.16
C LEU A 118 -8.31 18.41 -9.51
N ALA A 119 -8.84 19.12 -8.52
CA ALA A 119 -9.91 20.11 -8.72
C ALA A 119 -9.53 21.22 -9.73
N ASN A 120 -8.23 21.45 -9.97
CA ASN A 120 -7.72 22.39 -10.96
C ASN A 120 -7.56 21.77 -12.38
N GLY A 121 -8.05 20.55 -12.60
CA GLY A 121 -7.98 19.84 -13.88
C GLY A 121 -6.62 19.18 -14.17
N GLN A 122 -5.61 19.32 -13.31
CA GLN A 122 -4.32 18.68 -13.50
C GLN A 122 -4.38 17.18 -13.17
N PRO A 123 -3.71 16.29 -13.92
CA PRO A 123 -3.68 14.87 -13.59
C PRO A 123 -3.06 14.60 -12.21
N LEU A 124 -3.75 13.81 -11.38
CA LEU A 124 -3.28 13.34 -10.07
C LEU A 124 -2.10 12.35 -10.22
N TYR A 125 -2.09 11.57 -11.30
CA TYR A 125 -1.02 10.64 -11.69
C TYR A 125 -0.92 10.54 -13.23
N GLY A 126 0.16 9.94 -13.75
CA GLY A 126 0.47 9.87 -15.18
C GLY A 126 1.51 10.90 -15.65
N SER A 127 1.88 10.85 -16.93
CA SER A 127 2.90 11.75 -17.51
C SER A 127 2.43 13.21 -17.51
N GLN A 128 3.17 14.10 -16.86
CA GLN A 128 2.90 15.54 -16.87
C GLN A 128 3.92 16.26 -17.75
N GLN A 129 3.47 17.09 -18.69
CA GLN A 129 4.34 18.11 -19.28
C GLN A 129 4.55 19.18 -18.24
N GLY A 130 5.79 19.39 -17.83
CA GLY A 130 6.12 20.57 -17.05
C GLY A 130 6.73 21.67 -17.92
N PRO A 131 7.22 22.74 -17.29
CA PRO A 131 7.72 23.91 -18.01
C PRO A 131 8.81 23.51 -19.01
N LEU A 132 8.79 24.15 -20.19
CA LEU A 132 9.76 23.95 -21.27
C LEU A 132 9.64 22.61 -22.03
N GLY A 133 8.44 22.03 -22.08
CA GLY A 133 8.17 20.83 -22.90
C GLY A 133 8.84 19.55 -22.38
N ARG A 134 9.33 19.57 -21.14
CA ARG A 134 9.88 18.37 -20.49
C ARG A 134 8.76 17.56 -19.88
N THR A 135 8.65 16.30 -20.26
CA THR A 135 7.77 15.35 -19.56
C THR A 135 8.41 14.97 -18.23
N PHE A 136 7.79 15.37 -17.13
CA PHE A 136 8.20 14.97 -15.80
C PHE A 136 7.73 13.53 -15.57
N ARG A 137 8.68 12.69 -15.15
CA ARG A 137 8.39 11.33 -14.71
C ARG A 137 7.45 11.43 -13.52
N PRO A 138 6.27 10.78 -13.53
CA PRO A 138 5.37 10.84 -12.39
C PRO A 138 6.12 10.36 -11.15
N CYS A 139 6.19 11.25 -10.15
CA CYS A 139 6.45 10.79 -8.81
C CYS A 139 5.19 10.02 -8.41
N TYR A 140 5.30 8.72 -8.19
CA TYR A 140 4.27 7.93 -7.48
C TYR A 140 4.21 8.31 -5.97
N GLY A 141 5.10 9.22 -5.57
CA GLY A 141 5.25 9.81 -4.24
C GLY A 141 4.03 10.52 -3.65
N PRO A 142 3.14 11.20 -4.40
CA PRO A 142 1.97 11.87 -3.83
C PRO A 142 0.92 10.89 -3.27
N LEU A 143 0.67 9.76 -3.96
CA LEU A 143 -0.11 8.65 -3.39
C LEU A 143 0.60 8.01 -2.19
N MET A 144 1.93 7.93 -2.23
CA MET A 144 2.75 7.53 -1.08
C MET A 144 2.66 8.51 0.10
N ARG A 145 2.34 9.79 -0.12
CA ARG A 145 2.22 10.82 0.94
C ARG A 145 0.85 10.87 1.61
N LEU A 146 -0.21 10.45 0.91
CA LEU A 146 -1.54 10.26 1.53
C LEU A 146 -1.51 9.21 2.66
N THR A 147 -0.52 8.32 2.67
CA THR A 147 -0.33 7.30 3.72
C THR A 147 0.92 7.54 4.61
N SER A 148 1.77 8.55 4.34
CA SER A 148 3.10 8.67 4.98
C SER A 148 3.44 9.95 5.77
N THR A 149 2.57 10.95 5.97
CA THR A 149 2.90 12.05 6.92
C THR A 149 1.72 12.52 7.79
N ALA A 150 2.05 12.84 9.04
CA ALA A 150 1.18 12.94 10.21
C ALA A 150 0.62 14.34 10.52
N GLN A 151 -0.45 14.34 11.34
CA GLN A 151 -0.75 15.30 12.42
C GLN A 151 -1.11 16.75 12.03
N ALA A 152 -2.41 16.98 11.80
CA ALA A 152 -3.10 18.19 12.26
C ALA A 152 -4.61 17.93 12.24
N MET A 153 -5.21 17.69 13.41
CA MET A 153 -6.61 18.01 13.78
C MET A 153 -6.70 17.85 15.31
N TYR A 154 -5.80 18.54 16.01
CA TYR A 154 -6.10 19.10 17.33
C TYR A 154 -6.43 20.57 17.05
N GLY A 155 -7.71 20.85 16.84
CA GLY A 155 -8.26 22.19 17.01
C GLY A 155 -9.00 22.19 18.35
N ARG A 156 -8.44 22.90 19.33
CA ARG A 156 -9.24 23.58 20.34
C ARG A 156 -9.70 24.90 19.75
#